data_AF-U1GJW6-F1
#
_entry.id   AF-U1GJW6-F1
#
_cell.length_a   1.000
_cell.length_b   1.000
_cell.length_c   1.000
_cell.angle_alpha   90.00
_cell.angle_beta   90.00
_cell.angle_gamma   90.00
#
_symmetry.space_group_name_H-M   'P 1'
#
loop_
_entity.id
_entity.type
_entity.pdbx_description
1 polymer ?
#
loop_
_entity_poly.entity_id
_entity_poly.type
_entity_poly.pdbx_seq_one_letter_code
_entity_poly.pdbx_strand_id
1 'polypeptide(L)'
;YDGGYCPQGLTFEERTELLARDRDEYARRVDKTLRKHFELIRTLTERGTYFFDYGNAFMATVFESGVTEIAKDGDSRNGFIWPSYVEDIMG
;
A
#
# COMPACT_ATOMS: atom_id res chain seq x y z
N TYR A 1 -5.61 9.38 -5.48
CA TYR A 1 -5.34 9.84 -4.09
C TYR A 1 -6.51 10.69 -3.60
N ASP A 2 -7.68 10.08 -3.42
CA ASP A 2 -8.94 10.82 -3.27
C ASP A 2 -9.62 10.56 -1.90
N GLY A 3 -8.84 10.14 -0.89
CA GLY A 3 -9.35 9.87 0.46
C GLY A 3 -9.45 8.40 0.84
N GLY A 4 -9.23 7.46 -0.11
CA GLY A 4 -9.33 6.02 0.14
C GLY A 4 -8.28 5.44 1.10
N TYR A 5 -7.26 6.21 1.45
CA TYR A 5 -6.19 5.79 2.37
C TYR A 5 -5.85 6.92 3.35
N CYS A 6 -5.93 6.67 4.65
CA CYS A 6 -5.64 7.69 5.67
C CYS A 6 -4.14 7.67 6.01
N PRO A 7 -3.41 8.78 5.86
CA PRO A 7 -2.02 8.81 6.30
C PRO A 7 -1.89 8.58 7.80
N GLN A 8 -0.81 7.90 8.20
CA GLN A 8 -0.49 7.67 9.59
C GLN A 8 -0.23 9.00 10.32
N GLY A 9 -0.72 9.11 11.56
CA GLY A 9 -0.47 10.25 12.43
C GLY A 9 -1.38 11.45 12.21
N LEU A 10 -2.45 11.28 11.43
CA LEU A 10 -3.54 12.25 11.30
C LEU A 10 -4.85 11.66 11.82
N THR A 11 -5.72 12.49 12.40
CA THR A 11 -7.12 12.13 12.62
C THR A 11 -7.89 12.10 11.29
N PHE A 12 -9.12 11.60 11.33
CA PHE A 12 -10.00 11.59 10.18
C PHE A 12 -10.33 13.02 9.70
N GLU A 13 -10.57 13.94 10.62
CA GLU A 13 -10.85 15.35 10.37
C GLU A 13 -9.63 16.02 9.73
N GLU A 14 -8.45 15.90 10.36
CA GLU A 14 -7.19 16.48 9.86
C GLU A 14 -6.85 15.96 8.46
N ARG A 15 -7.05 14.66 8.21
CA ARG A 15 -6.90 14.08 6.88
C ARG A 15 -7.86 14.71 5.87
N THR A 16 -9.13 14.89 6.23
CA THR A 16 -10.15 15.46 5.33
C THR A 16 -9.82 16.89 4.95
N GLU A 17 -9.43 17.69 5.95
CA GLU A 17 -9.00 19.07 5.74
C GLU A 17 -7.76 19.12 4.85
N LEU A 18 -6.76 18.26 5.11
CA LEU A 18 -5.55 18.20 4.29
C LEU A 18 -5.85 17.83 2.84
N LEU A 19 -6.71 16.84 2.59
CA LEU A 19 -7.12 16.43 1.25
C LEU A 19 -7.78 17.56 0.45
N ALA A 20 -8.56 18.42 1.12
CA ALA A 20 -9.21 19.56 0.49
C ALA A 20 -8.24 20.73 0.26
N ARG A 21 -7.31 20.97 1.20
CA ARG A 21 -6.43 22.13 1.21
C ARG A 21 -5.14 21.95 0.41
N ASP A 22 -4.52 20.78 0.51
CA ASP A 22 -3.20 20.48 -0.08
C ASP A 22 -3.10 19.00 -0.47
N ARG A 23 -3.49 18.72 -1.72
CA ARG A 23 -3.51 17.37 -2.28
C ARG A 23 -2.12 16.77 -2.45
N ASP A 24 -1.10 17.59 -2.72
CA ASP A 24 0.26 17.12 -2.95
C ASP A 24 0.91 16.68 -1.63
N GLU A 25 0.74 17.45 -0.55
CA GLU A 25 1.13 17.01 0.79
C GLU A 25 0.34 15.77 1.23
N TYR A 26 -0.97 15.71 0.95
CA TYR A 26 -1.76 14.51 1.23
C TYR A 26 -1.19 13.27 0.53
N ALA A 27 -0.93 13.35 -0.78
CA ALA A 27 -0.34 12.26 -1.56
C ALA A 27 1.02 11.82 -1.00
N ARG A 28 1.93 12.78 -0.72
CA ARG A 28 3.24 12.49 -0.11
C ARG A 28 3.13 11.77 1.23
N ARG A 29 2.14 12.12 2.06
CA ARG A 29 1.90 11.43 3.34
C ARG A 29 1.28 10.05 3.15
N VAL A 30 0.40 9.86 2.17
CA VAL A 30 -0.12 8.54 1.80
C VAL A 30 1.03 7.63 1.36
N ASP A 31 1.91 8.09 0.47
CA ASP A 31 3.08 7.34 -0.01
C ASP A 31 3.98 6.89 1.14
N LYS A 32 4.31 7.82 2.05
CA LYS A 32 5.09 7.50 3.24
C LYS A 32 4.41 6.44 4.11
N THR A 33 3.08 6.50 4.22
CA THR A 33 2.29 5.54 5.00
C THR A 33 2.24 4.18 4.32
N LEU A 34 2.07 4.12 3.01
CA LEU A 34 2.08 2.89 2.22
C LEU A 34 3.43 2.17 2.32
N ARG A 35 4.53 2.91 2.17
CA ARG A 35 5.88 2.38 2.40
C ARG A 35 6.02 1.79 3.80
N LYS A 36 5.54 2.51 4.83
CA LYS A 36 5.63 2.01 6.20
C LYS A 36 4.78 0.76 6.42
N HIS A 37 3.58 0.72 5.84
CA HIS A 37 2.69 -0.44 5.92
C HIS A 37 3.34 -1.67 5.26
N PHE A 38 3.94 -1.49 4.09
CA PHE A 38 4.71 -2.53 3.40
C PHE A 38 5.85 -3.08 4.26
N GLU A 39 6.68 -2.22 4.86
CA GLU A 39 7.79 -2.65 5.73
C GLU A 39 7.31 -3.53 6.90
N LEU A 40 6.16 -3.17 7.48
CA LEU A 40 5.57 -3.91 8.60
C LEU A 40 5.03 -5.27 8.14
N ILE A 41 4.32 -5.33 7.01
CA ILE A 41 3.86 -6.59 6.42
C ILE A 41 5.06 -7.47 6.10
N ARG A 42 6.10 -6.92 5.46
CA ARG A 42 7.35 -7.65 5.16
C ARG A 42 7.96 -8.26 6.41
N THR A 43 8.11 -7.46 7.47
CA THR A 43 8.61 -7.92 8.78
C THR A 43 7.77 -9.08 9.35
N LEU A 44 6.44 -9.02 9.24
CA LEU A 44 5.56 -10.08 9.73
C LEU A 44 5.68 -11.35 8.88
N THR A 45 5.76 -11.21 7.57
CA THR A 45 5.88 -12.33 6.63
C THR A 45 7.23 -13.04 6.74
N GLU A 46 8.33 -12.29 6.94
CA GLU A 46 9.65 -12.83 7.27
C GLU A 46 9.65 -13.64 8.58
N ARG A 47 8.70 -13.39 9.48
CA ARG A 47 8.49 -14.12 10.74
C ARG A 47 7.49 -15.27 10.63
N GLY A 48 7.04 -15.61 9.42
CA GLY A 48 6.16 -16.75 9.15
C GLY A 48 4.66 -16.41 9.16
N THR A 49 4.29 -15.12 9.20
CA THR A 49 2.88 -14.73 8.98
C THR A 49 2.53 -14.88 7.50
N TYR A 50 1.42 -15.51 7.20
CA TYR A 50 0.87 -15.54 5.85
C TYR A 50 0.09 -14.25 5.56
N PHE A 51 0.39 -13.60 4.43
CA PHE A 51 -0.28 -12.39 3.96
C PHE A 51 -0.74 -12.59 2.52
N PHE A 52 -1.89 -12.00 2.18
CA PHE A 52 -2.43 -11.95 0.83
C PHE A 52 -3.14 -10.61 0.60
N ASP A 53 -3.17 -10.14 -0.65
CA ASP A 53 -3.87 -8.92 -1.03
C ASP A 53 -5.36 -9.19 -1.26
N TYR A 54 -6.26 -8.37 -0.70
CA TYR A 54 -7.71 -8.60 -0.76
C TYR A 54 -8.37 -7.99 -2.01
N GLY A 55 -7.61 -7.64 -3.05
CA GLY A 55 -8.15 -7.06 -4.28
C GLY A 55 -8.51 -5.58 -4.17
N ASN A 56 -7.98 -4.88 -3.16
CA ASN A 56 -8.11 -3.42 -3.03
C ASN A 56 -6.98 -2.64 -3.72
N ALA A 57 -6.19 -3.33 -4.56
CA ALA A 57 -5.03 -2.78 -5.27
C ALA A 57 -3.90 -2.26 -4.34
N PHE A 58 -3.79 -2.80 -3.12
CA PHE A 58 -2.79 -2.35 -2.16
C PHE A 58 -1.36 -2.52 -2.69
N MET A 59 -0.99 -3.71 -3.17
CA MET A 59 0.38 -3.95 -3.65
C MET A 59 0.77 -3.07 -4.85
N ALA A 60 -0.18 -2.83 -5.77
CA ALA A 60 0.02 -1.93 -6.90
C ALA A 60 0.25 -0.49 -6.45
N THR A 61 -0.56 0.00 -5.51
CA THR A 61 -0.41 1.37 -4.98
C THR A 61 0.91 1.53 -4.21
N VAL A 62 1.37 0.49 -3.49
CA VAL A 62 2.70 0.48 -2.86
C VAL A 62 3.82 0.60 -3.90
N PHE A 63 3.74 -0.13 -5.01
CA PHE A 63 4.71 -0.03 -6.09
C PHE A 63 4.74 1.39 -6.69
N GLU A 64 3.58 1.97 -6.97
CA GLU A 64 3.43 3.33 -7.50
C GLU A 64 3.97 4.41 -6.55
N SER A 65 3.93 4.17 -5.24
CA SER A 65 4.57 5.04 -4.23
C SER A 65 6.11 4.96 -4.19
N GLY A 66 6.71 4.20 -5.13
CA GLY A 66 8.15 4.06 -5.30
C GLY A 66 8.79 2.94 -4.47
N VAL A 67 8.01 1.93 -4.08
CA VAL A 67 8.54 0.71 -3.42
C VAL A 67 8.61 -0.40 -4.46
N THR A 68 9.64 -0.39 -5.29
CA THR A 68 9.74 -1.30 -6.45
C THR A 68 9.98 -2.76 -6.06
N GLU A 69 10.54 -3.01 -4.88
CA GLU A 69 10.84 -4.36 -4.35
C GLU A 69 9.59 -5.22 -4.06
N ILE A 70 8.40 -4.62 -4.03
CA ILE A 70 7.15 -5.38 -3.91
C ILE A 70 6.78 -6.10 -5.22
N ALA A 71 7.32 -5.66 -6.36
CA ALA A 71 7.09 -6.28 -7.66
C ALA A 71 8.10 -7.40 -7.92
N LYS A 72 7.64 -8.50 -8.51
CA LYS A 72 8.50 -9.61 -8.94
C LYS A 72 9.45 -9.12 -10.03
N ASP A 73 10.75 -9.39 -9.85
CA ASP A 73 11.83 -8.93 -10.73
C ASP A 73 11.83 -7.41 -10.99
N GLY A 74 11.23 -6.63 -10.08
CA GLY A 74 11.14 -5.16 -10.17
C GLY A 74 10.12 -4.64 -11.19
N ASP A 75 9.27 -5.48 -11.76
CA ASP A 75 8.27 -5.09 -12.76
C ASP A 75 6.87 -5.55 -12.34
N SER A 76 5.95 -4.61 -12.15
CA SER A 76 4.57 -4.89 -11.72
C SER A 76 3.80 -5.77 -12.72
N ARG A 77 4.23 -5.85 -13.98
CA ARG A 77 3.65 -6.75 -15.00
C ARG A 77 3.89 -8.22 -14.71
N ASN A 78 4.92 -8.53 -13.91
CA ASN A 78 5.23 -9.89 -13.46
C ASN A 78 4.47 -10.26 -12.17
N GLY A 79 3.61 -9.37 -11.68
CA GLY A 79 2.89 -9.50 -10.42
C GLY A 79 3.74 -9.08 -9.22
N PHE A 80 3.21 -9.35 -8.03
CA PHE A 80 3.79 -8.93 -6.76
C PHE A 80 4.27 -10.11 -5.91
N ILE A 81 5.09 -9.82 -4.91
CA ILE A 81 5.74 -10.83 -4.05
C ILE A 81 4.77 -11.61 -3.16
N TRP A 82 3.57 -11.07 -2.90
CA TRP A 82 2.49 -11.78 -2.20
C TRP A 82 1.35 -12.09 -3.16
N PRO A 83 0.61 -13.18 -2.91
CA PRO A 83 -0.51 -13.54 -3.75
C PRO A 83 -1.72 -12.62 -3.49
N SER A 84 -2.59 -12.47 -4.48
CA SER A 84 -3.92 -11.90 -4.26
C SER A 84 -4.94 -12.98 -3.84
N TYR A 85 -6.02 -12.53 -3.19
CA TYR A 85 -7.16 -13.36 -2.80
C TYR A 85 -7.75 -14.12 -4.00
N VAL A 86 -7.79 -13.48 -5.17
CA VAL A 86 -8.30 -14.11 -6.39
C VAL A 86 -7.36 -15.23 -6.83
N GLU A 87 -6.06 -14.95 -6.93
CA GLU A 87 -5.05 -15.92 -7.37
C GLU A 87 -4.89 -17.12 -6.42
N ASP A 88 -5.00 -16.90 -5.10
CA ASP A 88 -4.67 -17.95 -4.11
C ASP A 88 -5.90 -18.66 -3.53
N ILE A 89 -7.04 -17.98 -3.44
CA ILE A 89 -8.21 -18.49 -2.71
C ILE A 89 -9.39 -18.77 -3.65
N MET A 90 -9.64 -17.94 -4.66
CA MET A 90 -10.79 -18.14 -5.55
C MET A 90 -10.49 -19.02 -6.77
N GLY A 91 -9.27 -19.01 -7.29
CA GLY A 91 -8.88 -19.78 -8.49
C GLY A 91 -9.19 -19.05 -9.79
#